data_AF-A0A527ZSN6-F1
#
_entry.id   AF-A0A527ZSN6-F1
#
_cell.length_a   1.000
_cell.length_b   1.000
_cell.length_c   1.000
_cell.angle_alpha   90.00
_cell.angle_beta   90.00
_cell.angle_gamma   90.00
#
_symmetry.space_group_name_H-M   'P 1'
#
loop_
_entity.id
_entity.type
_entity.pdbx_description
1 polymer ?
#
loop_
_entity_poly.entity_id
_entity_poly.type
_entity_poly.pdbx_seq_one_letter_code
_entity_poly.pdbx_strand_id
1 'polypeptide(L)'
;ASARWLISAIPNPFESGNLIEQAHAINPKLEIIARAHSDAEVDYLKKFGADLIIMGEREIARAISDHILRRIDVPAAPVADQNQNARQVGPKPMAG
;
A
#
# COMPACT_ATOMS: atom_id res chain seq x y z
N ALA A 1 6.13 20.88 -27.49
CA ALA A 1 5.73 20.39 -26.14
C ALA A 1 6.99 20.22 -25.30
N SER A 2 6.98 20.59 -24.02
CA SER A 2 8.10 20.34 -23.08
C SER A 2 7.66 19.34 -22.01
N ALA A 3 8.57 18.45 -21.59
CA ALA A 3 8.31 17.55 -20.49
C ALA A 3 8.12 18.33 -19.17
N ARG A 4 7.22 17.84 -18.31
CA ARG A 4 6.94 18.42 -16.99
C ARG A 4 7.45 17.56 -15.83
N TRP A 5 7.56 16.25 -16.08
CA TRP A 5 7.93 15.25 -15.09
C TRP A 5 9.02 14.34 -15.63
N LEU A 6 9.90 13.90 -14.73
CA LEU A 6 10.79 12.77 -14.94
C LEU A 6 10.50 11.74 -13.86
N ILE A 7 10.34 10.47 -14.26
CA ILE A 7 10.10 9.37 -13.32
C ILE A 7 11.27 8.38 -13.43
N SER A 8 12.02 8.22 -12.34
CA SER A 8 13.06 7.20 -12.23
C SER A 8 12.56 6.00 -11.44
N ALA A 9 12.29 4.90 -12.14
CA ALA A 9 11.93 3.61 -11.56
C ALA A 9 13.11 2.61 -11.55
N ILE A 10 14.35 3.11 -11.66
CA ILE A 10 15.56 2.30 -11.67
C ILE A 10 15.74 1.65 -10.28
N PRO A 11 15.91 0.31 -10.18
CA PRO A 11 16.07 -0.35 -8.89
C PRO A 11 17.36 0.04 -8.15
N ASN A 12 18.42 0.37 -8.90
CA ASN A 12 19.70 0.78 -8.34
C ASN A 12 19.67 2.28 -7.97
N PRO A 13 19.83 2.64 -6.68
CA PRO A 13 19.79 4.03 -6.23
C PRO A 13 20.95 4.87 -6.79
N PHE A 14 22.12 4.29 -7.05
CA PHE A 14 23.27 5.04 -7.58
C PHE A 14 23.05 5.46 -9.03
N GLU A 15 22.54 4.55 -9.86
CA GLU A 15 22.18 4.85 -11.26
C GLU A 15 21.04 5.88 -11.32
N SER A 16 20.04 5.71 -10.45
CA SER A 16 18.92 6.64 -10.30
C SER A 16 19.42 8.03 -9.89
N GLY A 17 20.31 8.12 -8.90
CA GLY A 17 20.88 9.39 -8.43
C GLY A 17 21.62 10.14 -9.53
N ASN A 18 22.50 9.46 -10.28
CA ASN A 18 23.21 10.09 -11.40
C ASN A 18 22.26 10.58 -12.51
N LEU A 19 21.20 9.82 -12.83
CA LEU A 19 20.18 10.27 -13.79
C LEU A 19 19.45 11.54 -13.29
N ILE A 20 19.07 11.54 -12.01
CA ILE A 20 18.33 12.63 -11.36
C ILE A 20 19.20 13.91 -11.32
N GLU A 21 20.47 13.78 -10.94
CA GLU A 21 21.41 14.91 -10.90
C GLU A 21 21.54 15.57 -12.27
N GLN A 22 21.74 14.77 -13.32
CA GLN A 22 21.87 15.26 -14.68
C GLN A 22 20.58 15.92 -15.17
N ALA A 23 19.43 15.29 -14.91
CA ALA A 23 18.14 15.84 -15.31
C ALA A 23 17.84 17.17 -14.61
N HIS A 24 18.11 17.26 -13.30
CA HIS A 24 17.94 18.47 -12.52
C HIS A 24 18.86 19.59 -13.02
N ALA A 25 20.11 19.29 -13.36
CA ALA A 25 21.05 20.26 -13.93
C ALA A 25 20.61 20.78 -15.31
N ILE A 26 20.03 19.94 -16.16
CA ILE A 26 19.55 20.32 -17.50
C ILE A 26 18.28 21.17 -17.41
N ASN A 27 17.33 20.78 -16.56
CA ASN A 27 16.08 21.50 -16.40
C ASN A 27 15.59 21.46 -14.94
N PRO A 28 15.92 22.49 -14.14
CA PRO A 28 15.47 22.59 -12.75
C PRO A 28 13.95 22.73 -12.58
N LYS A 29 13.18 22.88 -13.67
CA LYS A 29 11.72 22.95 -13.65
C LYS A 29 11.04 21.59 -13.80
N LEU A 30 11.80 20.52 -14.06
CA LEU A 30 11.24 19.17 -14.03
C LEU A 30 10.94 18.79 -12.60
N GLU A 31 9.72 18.32 -12.35
CA GLU A 31 9.43 17.61 -11.12
C GLU A 31 9.92 16.16 -11.28
N ILE A 32 10.85 15.76 -10.42
CA ILE A 32 11.54 14.48 -10.47
C ILE A 32 10.98 13.55 -9.41
N ILE A 33 10.42 12.44 -9.85
CA ILE A 33 9.83 11.40 -9.01
C ILE A 33 10.72 10.16 -9.06
N ALA A 34 11.14 9.64 -7.92
CA ALA A 34 12.03 8.48 -7.87
C ALA A 34 11.50 7.36 -6.97
N ARG A 35 11.90 6.12 -7.28
CA ARG A 35 11.72 4.96 -6.40
C ARG A 35 12.91 4.78 -5.48
N ALA A 36 12.64 4.35 -4.24
CA ALA A 36 13.64 3.91 -3.28
C ALA A 36 13.20 2.60 -2.57
N HIS A 37 14.16 1.94 -1.93
CA HIS A 37 13.97 0.71 -1.15
C HIS A 37 14.31 0.82 0.34
N SER A 38 14.95 1.91 0.74
CA SER A 38 15.36 2.14 2.12
C SER A 38 15.41 3.63 2.44
N ASP A 39 15.43 3.96 3.73
CA ASP A 39 15.59 5.35 4.17
C ASP A 39 16.93 5.95 3.73
N ALA A 40 17.99 5.15 3.71
CA ALA A 40 19.30 5.58 3.20
C ALA A 40 19.25 5.95 1.71
N GLU A 41 18.48 5.21 0.90
CA GLU A 41 18.27 5.53 -0.50
C GLU A 41 17.40 6.76 -0.70
N VAL A 42 16.36 6.93 0.13
CA VAL A 42 15.55 8.15 0.15
C VAL A 42 16.45 9.36 0.40
N ASP A 43 17.30 9.31 1.42
CA ASP A 43 18.21 10.40 1.76
C ASP A 43 19.28 10.62 0.69
N TYR A 44 19.73 9.56 0.03
CA TYR A 44 20.65 9.65 -1.11
C TYR A 44 20.00 10.39 -2.28
N LEU A 45 18.84 9.94 -2.75
CA LEU A 45 18.17 10.53 -3.93
C LEU A 45 17.69 11.96 -3.69
N LYS A 46 17.28 12.32 -2.46
CA LYS A 46 16.97 13.71 -2.09
C LYS A 46 18.16 14.64 -2.34
N LYS A 47 19.39 14.21 -2.03
CA LYS A 47 20.59 15.02 -2.22
C LYS A 47 20.88 15.35 -3.69
N PHE A 48 20.41 14.52 -4.62
CA PHE A 48 20.61 14.71 -6.06
C PHE A 48 19.49 15.50 -6.76
N GLY A 49 18.45 15.90 -6.02
CA GLY A 49 17.38 16.75 -6.58
C GLY A 49 16.08 16.02 -6.92
N ALA A 50 15.81 14.86 -6.32
CA ALA A 50 14.49 14.25 -6.40
C ALA A 50 13.48 15.04 -5.54
N ASP A 51 12.35 15.42 -6.12
CA ASP A 51 11.30 16.18 -5.44
C ASP A 51 10.36 15.26 -4.65
N LEU A 52 9.99 14.13 -5.25
CA LEU A 52 9.14 13.11 -4.62
C LEU A 52 9.81 11.74 -4.70
N ILE A 53 9.88 11.05 -3.57
CA ILE A 53 10.43 9.71 -3.51
C ILE A 53 9.40 8.77 -2.92
N ILE A 54 9.10 7.70 -3.65
CA ILE A 54 8.21 6.63 -3.19
C ILE A 54 9.06 5.43 -2.78
N MET A 55 8.95 5.05 -1.51
CA MET A 55 9.62 3.86 -0.97
C MET A 55 8.67 2.66 -1.03
N GLY A 56 9.04 1.62 -1.79
CA GLY A 56 8.16 0.48 -2.06
C GLY A 56 7.73 -0.27 -0.79
N GLU A 57 8.67 -0.46 0.13
CA GLU A 57 8.50 -1.21 1.38
C GLU A 57 7.56 -0.45 2.32
N ARG A 58 7.62 0.89 2.32
CA ARG A 58 6.69 1.73 3.09
C ARG A 58 5.27 1.62 2.54
N GLU A 59 5.12 1.60 1.22
CA GLU A 59 3.82 1.47 0.59
C GLU A 59 3.20 0.09 0.81
N ILE A 60 4.02 -0.97 0.77
CA ILE A 60 3.59 -2.33 1.12
C ILE A 60 3.17 -2.40 2.60
N ALA A 61 3.97 -1.85 3.52
CA ALA A 61 3.65 -1.83 4.94
C ALA A 61 2.36 -1.06 5.24
N ARG A 62 2.15 0.07 4.55
CA ARG A 62 0.92 0.85 4.62
C ARG A 62 -0.28 0.04 4.17
N ALA A 63 -0.21 -0.60 3.00
CA ALA A 63 -1.29 -1.41 2.47
C ALA A 63 -1.68 -2.58 3.41
N ILE A 64 -0.69 -3.23 4.02
CA ILE A 64 -0.91 -4.29 5.03
C ILE A 64 -1.61 -3.71 6.27
N SER A 65 -1.11 -2.59 6.79
CA SER A 65 -1.66 -1.94 7.98
C SER A 65 -3.10 -1.51 7.76
N ASP A 66 -3.37 -0.85 6.63
CA ASP A 66 -4.72 -0.43 6.23
C ASP A 66 -5.68 -1.63 6.11
N HIS A 67 -5.20 -2.77 5.60
CA HIS A 67 -6.00 -3.98 5.50
C HIS A 67 -6.39 -4.54 6.88
N ILE A 68 -5.47 -4.54 7.84
CA ILE A 68 -5.70 -5.04 9.20
C ILE A 68 -6.62 -4.08 9.97
N LEU A 69 -6.32 -2.78 9.94
CA LEU A 69 -7.10 -1.76 10.67
C LEU A 69 -8.57 -1.75 10.23
N ARG A 70 -8.82 -1.87 8.93
CA ARG A 70 -10.19 -1.99 8.40
C ARG A 70 -10.96 -3.18 8.95
N ARG A 71 -10.30 -4.23 9.45
CA ARG A 71 -10.96 -5.42 10.03
C ARG A 71 -11.09 -5.35 11.54
N ILE A 72 -10.24 -4.57 12.22
CA ILE A 72 -10.34 -4.37 13.68
C ILE A 72 -11.60 -3.56 14.03
N ASP A 73 -11.97 -2.60 13.17
CA ASP A 73 -13.16 -1.76 13.37
C ASP A 73 -14.47 -2.33 12.77
N VAL A 74 -14.48 -3.57 12.27
CA VAL A 74 -15.73 -4.23 11.84
C VAL A 74 -16.39 -4.88 13.07
N PRO A 75 -17.56 -4.42 13.53
CA PRO A 75 -18.30 -5.13 14.56
C PRO A 75 -18.55 -6.55 14.05
N ALA A 76 -18.25 -7.55 14.87
CA ALA A 76 -18.56 -8.93 14.55
C ALA A 76 -20.04 -9.00 14.13
N ALA A 77 -20.31 -9.41 12.89
CA ALA A 77 -21.67 -9.62 12.43
C ALA A 77 -22.36 -10.57 13.42
N PRO A 78 -23.62 -10.32 13.81
CA PRO A 78 -24.31 -11.19 14.75
C PRO A 78 -24.29 -12.61 14.19
N VAL A 79 -23.62 -13.52 14.89
CA VAL A 79 -23.60 -14.93 14.54
C VAL A 79 -25.04 -15.42 14.71
N ALA A 80 -25.75 -15.60 13.61
CA ALA A 80 -27.12 -16.10 13.65
C ALA A 80 -27.10 -17.50 14.28
N ASP A 81 -27.77 -17.62 15.42
CA ASP A 81 -27.91 -18.85 16.19
C ASP A 81 -28.66 -19.91 15.36
N GLN A 82 -27.89 -20.81 14.73
CA GLN A 82 -28.44 -21.94 13.96
C GLN A 82 -29.05 -23.04 14.85
N ASN A 83 -29.07 -22.87 16.17
CA ASN A 83 -29.44 -23.92 17.11
C ASN A 83 -30.92 -23.94 17.53
N GLN A 84 -31.77 -23.13 16.90
CA GLN A 84 -33.23 -23.12 17.20
C GLN A 84 -34.04 -24.17 16.41
N ASN A 85 -33.46 -24.85 15.43
CA ASN A 85 -34.16 -25.87 14.63
C ASN A 85 -34.24 -27.27 15.26
N ALA A 86 -33.71 -27.49 16.48
CA ALA A 86 -33.63 -28.81 17.09
C ALA A 86 -34.71 -29.12 18.17
N ARG A 87 -35.70 -28.24 18.42
CA ARG A 87 -36.68 -28.42 19.52
C ARG A 87 -38.13 -28.73 19.11
N GLN A 88 -38.41 -29.09 17.87
CA GLN A 88 -39.76 -29.54 17.46
C GLN A 88 -39.77 -31.00 17.00
N VAL A 89 -39.74 -31.92 17.95
CA VAL A 89 -40.36 -33.25 17.80
C VAL A 89 -41.10 -33.57 19.10
N GLY A 90 -42.29 -32.99 19.27
CA GLY A 90 -43.29 -33.39 20.27
C GLY A 90 -44.27 -34.41 19.68
N PRO A 91 -44.93 -35.23 20.51
CA PRO A 91 -45.29 -36.60 20.16
C PRO A 91 -46.58 -36.71 19.32
N LYS A 92 -46.64 -37.72 18.44
CA LYS A 92 -47.90 -38.15 17.80
C LYS A 92 -48.48 -39.34 18.57
N PRO A 93 -49.69 -39.25 19.16
CA PRO A 93 -50.35 -40.39 19.79
C PRO A 93 -51.28 -41.14 18.81
N MET A 94 -51.84 -42.26 19.30
CA MET A 94 -52.96 -43.08 18.80
C MET A 94 -52.55 -44.22 17.85
N ALA A 95 -52.99 -45.47 17.98
CA ALA A 95 -53.94 -46.14 18.88
C ALA A 95 -53.71 -47.66 18.84
N GLY A 96 -54.07 -48.35 19.92
CA GLY A 96 -54.10 -49.81 20.06
C GLY A 96 -54.60 -50.17 21.44
#